data_AF-A0A9N9JKJ4-F1
#
_entry.id   AF-A0A9N9JKJ4-F1
#
_cell.length_a   1.000
_cell.length_b   1.000
_cell.length_c   1.000
_cell.angle_alpha   90.00
_cell.angle_beta   90.00
_cell.angle_gamma   90.00
#
_symmetry.space_group_name_H-M   'P 1'
#
loop_
_entity.id
_entity.type
_entity.pdbx_description
1 polymer ?
#
loop_
_entity_poly.entity_id
_entity_poly.type
_entity_poly.pdbx_seq_one_letter_code
_entity_poly.pdbx_strand_id
1 'polypeptide(L)' 'MGSYEYDTQQTNPTGKSNHAATDVADTEEVKKLKTQYKNELKTLQELFEDWTEADLLFALQEASGDLDNTIARISQ' A
#
# COMPACT_ATOMS: atom_id res chain seq x y z
N MET A 1 -57.03 0.45 29.97
CA MET A 1 -56.01 0.92 29.00
C MET A 1 -54.67 0.53 29.56
N GLY A 2 -54.16 -0.65 29.16
CA GLY A 2 -52.87 -1.15 29.60
C GLY A 2 -51.77 -0.47 28.81
N SER A 3 -50.87 0.21 29.50
CA SER A 3 -49.68 0.81 28.91
C SER A 3 -48.77 -0.32 28.45
N TYR A 4 -48.52 -0.37 27.15
CA TYR A 4 -47.55 -1.26 26.52
C TYR A 4 -46.16 -0.92 27.05
N GLU A 5 -45.56 -1.87 27.77
CA GLU A 5 -44.13 -1.90 28.00
C GLU A 5 -43.45 -2.18 26.66
N TYR A 6 -42.75 -1.19 26.11
CA TYR A 6 -41.81 -1.43 25.03
C TYR A 6 -40.47 -1.84 25.63
N ASP A 7 -40.30 -3.14 25.91
CA ASP A 7 -38.97 -3.73 25.96
C ASP A 7 -38.62 -4.18 24.54
N THR A 8 -37.77 -3.39 23.86
CA THR A 8 -37.07 -3.87 22.66
C THR A 8 -35.62 -3.41 22.69
N GLN A 9 -34.81 -4.23 23.37
CA GLN A 9 -33.56 -4.78 22.84
C GLN A 9 -32.59 -3.75 22.26
N GLN A 10 -31.73 -3.22 23.12
CA GLN A 10 -30.45 -2.63 22.75
C GLN A 10 -29.54 -3.72 22.17
N THR A 11 -29.68 -4.02 20.87
CA THR A 11 -28.66 -4.73 20.10
C THR A 11 -27.63 -3.71 19.64
N ASN A 12 -26.63 -3.44 20.47
CA ASN A 12 -25.35 -2.96 19.97
C ASN A 12 -24.58 -4.20 19.50
N PRO A 13 -24.52 -4.55 18.21
CA PRO A 13 -23.42 -5.36 17.75
C PRO A 13 -22.18 -4.50 17.95
N THR A 14 -21.29 -4.94 18.85
CA THR A 14 -19.90 -4.49 18.87
C THR A 14 -19.41 -4.47 17.44
N GLY A 15 -19.29 -3.26 16.89
CA GLY A 15 -18.64 -3.00 15.63
C GLY A 15 -17.17 -3.36 15.76
N LYS A 16 -16.85 -4.65 15.65
CA LYS A 16 -15.57 -5.10 15.08
C LYS A 16 -15.63 -4.81 13.59
N SER A 17 -15.66 -3.53 13.25
CA SER A 17 -15.29 -3.07 11.93
C SER A 17 -13.79 -3.29 11.82
N ASN A 18 -13.40 -4.52 11.46
CA ASN A 18 -12.06 -4.81 10.94
C ASN A 18 -11.87 -4.22 9.52
N HIS A 19 -12.64 -3.19 9.16
CA HIS A 19 -12.53 -2.41 7.93
C HIS A 19 -11.39 -1.37 7.99
N ALA A 20 -10.54 -1.40 9.02
CA ALA A 20 -9.31 -0.62 9.07
C ALA A 20 -8.11 -1.33 8.39
N ALA A 21 -8.32 -2.50 7.77
CA ALA A 21 -7.24 -3.26 7.13
C ALA A 21 -7.08 -3.00 5.61
N THR A 22 -7.83 -2.07 5.03
CA THR A 22 -7.79 -1.82 3.57
C THR A 22 -6.98 -0.58 3.18
N ASP A 23 -6.71 0.35 4.11
CA ASP A 23 -5.96 1.59 3.83
C ASP A 23 -4.50 1.54 4.33
N VAL A 24 -4.22 0.70 5.34
CA VAL A 24 -2.89 0.59 5.97
C VAL A 24 -1.96 -0.36 5.21
N ALA A 25 -2.53 -1.28 4.42
CA ALA A 25 -1.77 -2.22 3.59
C ALA A 25 -0.90 -1.47 2.56
N ASP A 26 -1.44 -0.41 1.96
CA ASP A 26 -0.71 0.41 0.99
C ASP A 26 0.51 1.10 1.64
N THR A 27 0.41 1.50 2.91
CA THR A 27 1.51 2.25 3.54
C THR A 27 2.63 1.34 4.07
N GLU A 28 2.30 0.21 4.67
CA GLU A 28 3.30 -0.70 5.24
C GLU A 28 3.96 -1.56 4.16
N GLU A 29 3.18 -2.01 3.17
CA GLU A 29 3.70 -2.78 2.06
C GLU A 29 4.62 -1.92 1.19
N VAL A 30 4.22 -0.69 0.83
CA VAL A 30 5.08 0.24 0.07
C VAL A 30 6.35 0.58 0.86
N LYS A 31 6.28 0.78 2.18
CA LYS A 31 7.48 0.99 3.01
C LYS A 31 8.41 -0.23 3.01
N LYS A 32 7.83 -1.42 3.09
CA LYS A 32 8.59 -2.68 3.05
C LYS A 32 9.24 -2.88 1.68
N LEU A 33 8.51 -2.62 0.60
CA LEU A 33 8.99 -2.70 -0.78
C LEU A 33 10.09 -1.68 -1.01
N LYS A 34 9.89 -0.41 -0.63
CA LYS A 34 10.92 0.64 -0.68
C LYS A 34 12.17 0.28 0.10
N THR A 35 12.04 -0.40 1.23
CA THR A 35 13.19 -0.88 2.00
C THR A 35 13.88 -2.06 1.31
N GLN A 36 13.11 -2.99 0.76
CA GLN A 36 13.60 -4.16 0.04
C GLN A 36 14.39 -3.74 -1.20
N TYR A 37 13.81 -2.82 -1.96
CA TYR A 37 14.28 -2.29 -3.22
C TYR A 37 15.20 -1.08 -3.08
N LYS A 38 15.59 -0.71 -1.86
CA LYS A 38 16.40 0.48 -1.62
C LYS A 38 17.74 0.44 -2.36
N ASN A 39 18.31 -0.75 -2.53
CA ASN A 39 19.56 -0.92 -3.27
C ASN A 39 19.35 -0.72 -4.77
N GLU A 40 18.37 -1.40 -5.36
CA GLU A 40 17.97 -1.19 -6.76
C GLU A 40 17.61 0.27 -7.04
N LEU A 41 16.79 0.89 -6.19
CA LEU A 41 16.42 2.30 -6.30
C LEU A 41 17.63 3.21 -6.30
N LYS A 42 18.63 2.95 -5.45
CA LYS A 42 19.84 3.76 -5.42
C LYS A 42 20.61 3.64 -6.74
N THR A 43 20.78 2.43 -7.25
CA THR A 43 21.43 2.19 -8.56
C THR A 43 20.66 2.87 -9.69
N LEU A 44 19.33 2.76 -9.69
CA LEU A 44 18.46 3.44 -10.65
C LEU A 44 18.57 4.96 -10.53
N GLN A 45 18.68 5.52 -9.32
CA GLN A 45 18.86 6.95 -9.10
C GLN A 45 20.19 7.46 -9.64
N GLU A 46 21.24 6.64 -9.58
CA GLU A 46 22.56 6.96 -10.14
C GLU A 46 22.58 6.86 -11.67
N LEU A 47 21.74 6.00 -12.26
CA LEU A 47 21.58 5.84 -13.72
C LEU A 47 20.60 6.85 -14.33
N PHE A 48 19.52 7.15 -13.60
CA PHE A 48 18.37 7.94 -14.02
C PHE A 48 18.15 9.10 -13.04
N GLU A 49 19.04 10.08 -13.08
CA GLU A 49 18.95 11.27 -12.22
C GLU A 49 17.72 12.14 -12.52
N ASP A 50 17.17 12.05 -13.72
CA ASP A 50 15.93 12.71 -14.13
C ASP A 50 14.66 12.08 -13.54
N TRP A 51 14.75 10.86 -13.00
CA TRP A 51 13.59 10.11 -12.48
C TRP A 51 13.45 10.26 -10.97
N THR A 52 12.21 10.35 -10.50
CA THR A 52 11.94 10.47 -9.07
C THR A 52 11.98 9.11 -8.39
N GLU A 53 12.36 9.06 -7.11
CA GLU A 53 12.38 7.83 -6.32
C GLU A 53 11.00 7.13 -6.29
N ALA A 54 9.90 7.89 -6.38
CA ALA A 54 8.54 7.36 -6.44
C ALA A 54 8.26 6.65 -7.77
N ASP A 55 8.66 7.25 -8.90
CA ASP A 55 8.54 6.63 -10.23
C ASP A 55 9.42 5.39 -10.35
N LEU A 56 10.65 5.45 -9.83
CA LEU A 56 11.57 4.29 -9.81
C LEU A 56 11.00 3.15 -8.96
N LEU A 57 10.38 3.46 -7.82
CA LEU A 57 9.74 2.45 -6.96
C LEU A 57 8.55 1.82 -7.68
N PHE A 58 7.77 2.62 -8.39
CA PHE A 58 6.62 2.13 -9.15
C PHE A 58 7.05 1.24 -10.32
N ALA A 59 8.06 1.67 -11.09
CA ALA A 59 8.61 0.90 -12.19
C ALA A 59 9.19 -0.45 -11.72
N LEU A 60 9.89 -0.43 -10.58
CA LEU A 60 10.44 -1.63 -9.98
C LEU A 60 9.36 -2.56 -9.41
N GLN A 61 8.30 -1.99 -8.80
CA GLN A 61 7.13 -2.74 -8.37
C GLN A 61 6.45 -3.44 -9.56
N GLU A 62 6.23 -2.73 -10.67
CA GLU A 62 5.65 -3.30 -11.90
C GLU A 62 6.55 -4.38 -12.52
N ALA A 63 7.87 -4.21 -12.42
CA ALA A 63 8.86 -5.20 -12.83
C ALA A 63 9.02 -6.35 -11.81
N SER A 64 8.17 -6.43 -10.78
CA SER A 64 8.23 -7.45 -9.71
C SER A 64 9.53 -7.44 -8.90
N GLY A 65 10.21 -6.30 -8.79
CA GLY A 65 11.51 -6.17 -8.14
C GLY A 65 12.72 -6.37 -9.05
N ASP A 66 12.52 -6.50 -10.36
CA ASP A 66 13.61 -6.78 -11.29
C ASP A 66 14.30 -5.49 -11.78
N LEU A 67 15.55 -5.28 -11.36
CA LEU A 67 16.34 -4.10 -11.73
C LEU A 67 16.56 -4.00 -13.23
N ASP A 68 16.96 -5.08 -13.90
CA ASP A 68 17.31 -5.09 -15.32
C ASP A 68 16.10 -4.75 -16.20
N ASN A 69 14.94 -5.36 -15.90
CA ASN A 69 13.68 -5.07 -16.57
C ASN A 69 13.21 -3.63 -16.31
N THR A 70 13.42 -3.12 -15.10
CA THR A 70 13.13 -1.72 -14.76
C THR A 70 14.01 -0.76 -15.56
N ILE A 71 15.31 -1.02 -15.65
CA ILE A 71 16.25 -0.25 -16.46
C ILE A 71 15.84 -0.28 -17.94
N ALA A 72 15.52 -1.47 -18.48
CA ALA A 72 15.11 -1.62 -19.87
C ALA A 72 13.83 -0.83 -20.19
N ARG A 73 12.87 -0.80 -19.27
CA ARG A 73 11.62 -0.05 -19.41
C ARG A 73 11.81 1.46 -19.32
N ILE A 74 12.67 1.94 -18.41
CA ILE A 74 12.95 3.37 -18.24
C ILE A 74 13.81 3.90 -19.39
N SER A 75 14.74 3.09 -19.89
CA SER A 75 15.67 3.46 -20.96
C SER A 75 15.07 3.42 -22.38
N GLN A 76 13.85 2.89 -22.54
CA GLN A 76 13.17 2.78 -23.83
C GLN A 76 12.40 4.05 -24.19
#